data_AF-A0A357LJG7-F1
#
_entry.id   AF-A0A357LJG7-F1
#
_cell.length_a   1.000
_cell.length_b   1.000
_cell.length_c   1.000
_cell.angle_alpha   90.00
_cell.angle_beta   90.00
_cell.angle_gamma   90.00
#
_symmetry.space_group_name_H-M   'P 1'
#
loop_
_entity.id
_entity.type
_entity.pdbx_description
1 polymer ?
#
loop_
_entity_poly.entity_id
_entity_poly.type
_entity_poly.pdbx_seq_one_letter_code
_entity_poly.pdbx_strand_id
1 'polypeptide(L)'
;MFRLPRFTSSYSVNAKNRMDVVIDAYIPELRMATEHKDFSNILYGRKVKRHKRWWHLTNYTNILQIEEEMGKFFTVEITNDTIKEDVVHVLKDRGLRQLEIKNDRIEVTVSRLNEDQKDIIISGIRRIAKQTKAAIDHIAKDIDARLEKAIENQVVIPRKAYYIRRQLDVTHKEYAGYIKFKEFEACYKISRWTFKIPTEEDQACYDDWLSRQKVAEQAVQNKSASEM
;
A
#
# COMPACT_ATOMS: atom_id res chain seq x y z
N MET A 1 14.85 7.92 2.79
CA MET A 1 15.46 6.77 2.07
C MET A 1 16.45 6.10 3.01
N PHE A 2 16.23 4.83 3.37
CA PHE A 2 17.06 4.09 4.34
C PHE A 2 18.51 3.91 3.83
N ARG A 3 19.50 3.97 4.73
CA ARG A 3 20.91 3.69 4.40
C ARG A 3 21.15 2.18 4.39
N LEU A 4 21.01 1.58 3.22
CA LEU A 4 21.44 0.21 2.95
C LEU A 4 22.98 0.07 3.05
N PRO A 5 23.53 -1.15 3.24
CA PRO A 5 24.97 -1.40 3.24
C PRO A 5 25.65 -0.79 2.01
N ARG A 6 26.92 -0.36 2.15
CA ARG A 6 27.68 0.11 0.97
C ARG A 6 27.95 -1.07 0.03
N PHE A 7 27.25 -1.08 -1.09
CA PHE A 7 27.43 -2.06 -2.16
C PHE A 7 28.68 -1.74 -2.96
N THR A 8 29.56 -2.72 -3.11
CA THR A 8 30.84 -2.56 -3.81
C THR A 8 30.99 -3.48 -5.02
N SER A 9 30.10 -4.47 -5.18
CA SER A 9 30.12 -5.40 -6.30
C SER A 9 28.94 -5.17 -7.25
N SER A 10 29.16 -5.41 -8.55
CA SER A 10 28.10 -5.34 -9.57
C SER A 10 26.95 -6.30 -9.27
N TYR A 11 27.23 -7.48 -8.70
CA TYR A 11 26.21 -8.46 -8.28
C TYR A 11 25.30 -7.91 -7.19
N SER A 12 25.89 -7.34 -6.13
CA SER A 12 25.14 -6.81 -5.00
C SER A 12 24.35 -5.54 -5.37
N VAL A 13 24.91 -4.68 -6.24
CA VAL A 13 24.18 -3.53 -6.80
C VAL A 13 23.03 -3.99 -7.69
N ASN A 14 23.25 -4.99 -8.54
CA ASN A 14 22.20 -5.54 -9.40
C ASN A 14 21.04 -6.14 -8.58
N ALA A 15 21.37 -6.91 -7.54
CA ALA A 15 20.39 -7.47 -6.62
C ALA A 15 19.54 -6.37 -5.98
N LYS A 16 20.20 -5.36 -5.40
CA LYS A 16 19.53 -4.20 -4.79
C LYS A 16 18.59 -3.51 -5.76
N ASN A 17 19.09 -3.09 -6.93
CA ASN A 17 18.28 -2.34 -7.90
C ASN A 17 17.03 -3.12 -8.33
N ARG A 18 17.14 -4.44 -8.51
CA ARG A 18 15.98 -5.30 -8.85
C ARG A 18 15.02 -5.45 -7.68
N MET A 19 15.52 -5.55 -6.45
CA MET A 19 14.68 -5.60 -5.25
C MET A 19 13.97 -4.26 -5.01
N ASP A 20 14.63 -3.13 -5.26
CA ASP A 20 14.02 -1.79 -5.21
C ASP A 20 12.82 -1.69 -6.14
N VAL A 21 12.96 -2.11 -7.41
CA VAL A 21 11.85 -2.11 -8.38
C VAL A 21 10.66 -2.94 -7.89
N VAL A 22 10.91 -4.08 -7.23
CA VAL A 22 9.84 -4.90 -6.65
C VAL A 22 9.15 -4.19 -5.49
N ILE A 23 9.90 -3.48 -4.63
CA ILE A 23 9.31 -2.69 -3.53
C ILE A 23 8.54 -1.49 -4.04
N ASP A 24 9.05 -0.80 -5.05
CA ASP A 24 8.40 0.38 -5.64
C ASP A 24 7.03 0.04 -6.24
N ALA A 25 6.85 -1.19 -6.75
CA ALA A 25 5.56 -1.71 -7.20
C ALA A 25 4.68 -2.19 -6.03
N TYR A 26 5.28 -2.77 -4.99
CA TYR A 26 4.56 -3.31 -3.83
C TYR A 26 3.83 -2.25 -3.02
N ILE A 27 4.44 -1.09 -2.77
CA ILE A 27 3.85 -0.06 -1.90
C ILE A 27 2.52 0.47 -2.48
N PRO A 28 2.42 0.87 -3.77
CA PRO A 28 1.16 1.26 -4.39
C PRO A 28 0.11 0.15 -4.40
N GLU A 29 0.50 -1.10 -4.71
CA GLU A 29 -0.42 -2.24 -4.74
C GLU A 29 -1.01 -2.53 -3.36
N LEU A 30 -0.16 -2.50 -2.33
CA LEU A 30 -0.58 -2.61 -0.93
C LEU A 30 -1.51 -1.46 -0.54
N ARG A 31 -1.18 -0.24 -0.96
CA ARG A 31 -2.01 0.95 -0.69
C ARG A 31 -3.40 0.78 -1.29
N MET A 32 -3.50 0.38 -2.56
CA MET A 32 -4.78 0.11 -3.23
C MET A 32 -5.59 -0.99 -2.53
N ALA A 33 -4.93 -2.02 -2.00
CA ALA A 33 -5.60 -3.07 -1.23
C ALA A 33 -6.12 -2.58 0.13
N THR A 34 -5.43 -1.60 0.75
CA THR A 34 -5.83 -1.01 2.04
C THR A 34 -6.81 0.16 1.92
N GLU A 35 -6.76 0.90 0.82
CA GLU A 35 -7.64 2.02 0.51
C GLU A 35 -9.01 1.46 0.17
N HIS A 36 -9.76 1.23 1.23
CA HIS A 36 -11.06 0.65 1.14
C HIS A 36 -12.02 1.69 0.55
N LYS A 37 -12.21 1.57 -0.78
CA LYS A 37 -13.12 2.39 -1.60
C LYS A 37 -12.66 3.83 -1.73
N ASP A 38 -11.83 4.08 -2.75
CA ASP A 38 -11.84 5.38 -3.42
C ASP A 38 -13.23 5.59 -4.03
N PHE A 39 -14.09 6.32 -3.31
CA PHE A 39 -15.46 6.61 -3.73
C PHE A 39 -15.52 7.69 -4.81
N SER A 40 -14.39 8.31 -5.16
CA SER A 40 -14.30 9.33 -6.22
C SER A 40 -14.91 8.84 -7.54
N ASN A 41 -14.87 7.52 -7.77
CA ASN A 41 -15.39 6.89 -8.99
C ASN A 41 -16.79 6.26 -8.84
N ILE A 42 -17.49 6.40 -7.71
CA ILE A 42 -18.75 5.69 -7.48
C ILE A 42 -19.85 6.07 -8.50
N LEU A 43 -19.82 7.31 -8.97
CA LEU A 43 -20.73 7.87 -9.98
C LEU A 43 -20.17 7.80 -11.41
N TYR A 44 -18.92 7.35 -11.59
CA TYR A 44 -18.26 7.32 -12.90
C TYR A 44 -19.00 6.40 -13.88
N GLY A 45 -19.23 6.92 -15.09
CA GLY A 45 -19.94 6.22 -16.16
C GLY A 45 -21.47 6.10 -15.98
N ARG A 46 -22.05 6.60 -14.89
CA ARG A 46 -23.50 6.56 -14.68
C ARG A 46 -24.22 7.67 -15.45
N LYS A 47 -25.26 7.26 -16.18
CA LYS A 47 -26.08 8.13 -17.02
C LYS A 47 -27.54 8.06 -16.61
N VAL A 48 -28.20 9.21 -16.60
CA VAL A 48 -29.65 9.32 -16.37
C VAL A 48 -30.28 9.94 -17.60
N LYS A 49 -31.47 9.46 -17.99
CA LYS A 49 -32.20 9.99 -19.13
C LYS A 49 -33.19 11.06 -18.66
N ARG A 50 -32.96 12.33 -19.01
CA ARG A 50 -33.87 13.45 -18.73
C ARG A 50 -34.16 14.20 -20.03
N HIS A 51 -35.43 14.57 -20.26
CA HIS A 51 -35.86 15.31 -21.45
C HIS A 51 -35.30 14.75 -22.78
N LYS A 52 -35.33 13.42 -22.95
CA LYS A 52 -34.79 12.69 -24.12
C LYS A 52 -33.26 12.79 -24.35
N ARG A 53 -32.49 13.35 -23.42
CA ARG A 53 -31.01 13.37 -23.45
C ARG A 53 -30.40 12.56 -22.31
N TRP A 54 -29.21 12.01 -22.53
CA TRP A 54 -28.45 11.30 -21.50
C TRP A 54 -27.54 12.29 -20.77
N TRP A 55 -27.66 12.32 -19.45
CA TRP A 55 -26.89 13.19 -18.56
C TRP A 55 -25.93 12.33 -17.76
N HIS A 56 -24.66 12.70 -17.73
CA HIS A 56 -23.65 12.02 -16.92
C HIS A 56 -23.66 12.58 -15.50
N LEU A 57 -23.84 11.72 -14.49
CA LEU A 57 -23.94 12.18 -13.10
C LEU A 57 -22.67 12.92 -12.64
N THR A 58 -21.49 12.45 -13.04
CA THR A 58 -20.19 13.07 -12.73
C THR A 58 -20.06 14.53 -13.16
N ASN A 59 -20.81 14.98 -14.16
CA ASN A 59 -20.72 16.36 -14.64
C ASN A 59 -21.46 17.35 -13.73
N TYR A 60 -22.29 16.83 -12.82
CA TYR A 60 -23.17 17.60 -11.95
C TYR A 60 -22.95 17.27 -10.47
N THR A 61 -21.91 16.49 -10.16
CA THR A 61 -21.59 16.04 -8.81
C THR A 61 -20.10 16.13 -8.57
N ASN A 62 -19.71 16.61 -7.39
CA ASN A 62 -18.33 16.56 -6.92
C ASN A 62 -18.25 15.68 -5.67
N ILE A 63 -17.24 14.81 -5.59
CA ILE A 63 -17.08 13.89 -4.46
C ILE A 63 -15.86 14.33 -3.66
N LEU A 64 -16.10 14.71 -2.41
CA LEU A 64 -15.08 15.13 -1.47
C LEU A 64 -14.90 14.07 -0.39
N GLN A 65 -13.68 13.57 -0.25
CA GLN A 65 -13.29 12.67 0.83
C GLN A 65 -12.80 13.52 2.01
N ILE A 66 -13.41 13.36 3.18
CA ILE A 66 -13.01 14.09 4.39
C ILE A 66 -12.01 13.22 5.13
N GLU A 67 -10.77 13.69 5.27
CA GLU A 67 -9.67 12.94 5.89
C GLU A 67 -9.70 12.97 7.43
N GLU A 68 -10.49 13.86 8.04
CA GLU A 68 -10.48 14.03 9.50
C GLU A 68 -11.33 12.99 10.25
N GLU A 69 -10.67 12.39 11.25
CA GLU A 69 -11.18 11.57 12.34
C GLU A 69 -12.22 10.51 11.97
N MET A 70 -11.68 9.38 11.51
CA MET A 70 -12.39 8.17 11.10
C MET A 70 -12.98 8.31 9.70
N GLY A 71 -12.23 7.84 8.68
CA GLY A 71 -12.66 7.66 7.28
C GLY A 71 -13.94 6.84 7.11
N LYS A 72 -15.04 7.44 7.54
CA LYS A 72 -16.40 6.89 7.65
C LYS A 72 -17.37 7.76 6.86
N PHE A 73 -16.92 8.88 6.29
CA PHE A 73 -17.78 9.80 5.58
C PHE A 73 -17.12 10.30 4.30
N PHE A 74 -17.89 10.38 3.23
CA PHE A 74 -17.56 11.21 2.07
C PHE A 74 -18.80 12.04 1.72
N THR A 75 -18.56 13.19 1.10
CA THR A 75 -19.62 14.12 0.73
C THR A 75 -19.75 14.14 -0.78
N VAL A 76 -20.98 14.03 -1.27
CA VAL A 76 -21.31 14.25 -2.68
C VAL A 76 -22.00 15.61 -2.78
N GLU A 77 -21.28 16.62 -3.27
CA GLU A 77 -21.86 17.91 -3.62
C GLU A 77 -22.60 17.79 -4.94
N ILE A 78 -23.80 18.36 -5.01
CA ILE A 78 -24.68 18.29 -6.17
C ILE A 78 -24.93 19.70 -6.66
N THR A 79 -24.54 19.99 -7.90
CA THR A 79 -24.74 21.30 -8.52
C THR A 79 -26.12 21.47 -9.14
N ASN A 80 -26.88 20.37 -9.29
CA ASN A 80 -28.22 20.37 -9.87
C ASN A 80 -29.18 19.44 -9.10
N ASP A 81 -30.18 20.03 -8.45
CA ASP A 81 -31.15 19.28 -7.62
C ASP A 81 -31.97 18.24 -8.39
N THR A 82 -32.13 18.39 -9.72
CA THR A 82 -32.94 17.47 -10.52
C THR A 82 -32.36 16.05 -10.63
N ILE A 83 -31.07 15.87 -10.33
CA ILE A 83 -30.38 14.57 -10.34
C ILE A 83 -30.19 13.98 -8.94
N LYS A 84 -30.66 14.66 -7.90
CA LYS A 84 -30.40 14.31 -6.50
C LYS A 84 -30.93 12.92 -6.13
N GLU A 85 -32.16 12.62 -6.53
CA GLU A 85 -32.77 11.30 -6.32
C GLU A 85 -32.02 10.19 -7.05
N ASP A 86 -31.53 10.47 -8.27
CA ASP A 86 -30.76 9.52 -9.07
C ASP A 86 -29.40 9.21 -8.40
N VAL A 87 -28.74 10.22 -7.85
CA VAL A 87 -27.50 10.06 -7.07
C VAL A 87 -27.76 9.22 -5.82
N VAL A 88 -28.83 9.51 -5.07
CA VAL A 88 -29.23 8.72 -3.89
C VAL A 88 -29.48 7.25 -4.28
N HIS A 89 -30.16 6.98 -5.39
CA HIS A 89 -30.41 5.63 -5.87
C HIS A 89 -29.11 4.88 -6.16
N VAL A 90 -28.18 5.50 -6.90
CA VAL A 90 -26.88 4.91 -7.23
C VAL A 90 -26.06 4.60 -5.96
N LEU A 91 -26.10 5.48 -4.96
CA LEU A 91 -25.42 5.26 -3.68
C LEU A 91 -26.03 4.08 -2.91
N LYS A 92 -27.36 3.98 -2.86
CA LYS A 92 -28.07 2.84 -2.22
C LYS A 92 -27.80 1.51 -2.93
N ASP A 93 -27.80 1.49 -4.26
CA ASP A 93 -27.47 0.31 -5.07
C ASP A 93 -26.05 -0.22 -4.77
N ARG A 94 -25.14 0.67 -4.38
CA ARG A 94 -23.76 0.34 -3.97
C ARG A 94 -23.65 -0.13 -2.52
N GLY A 95 -24.78 -0.29 -1.82
CA GLY A 95 -24.84 -0.74 -0.43
C GLY A 95 -24.59 0.37 0.61
N LEU A 96 -24.54 1.64 0.19
CA LEU A 96 -24.38 2.79 1.09
C LEU A 96 -25.77 3.23 1.56
N ARG A 97 -26.16 2.72 2.73
CA ARG A 97 -27.53 2.89 3.25
C ARG A 97 -27.69 4.07 4.20
N GLN A 98 -26.60 4.54 4.81
CA GLN A 98 -26.60 5.69 5.70
C GLN A 98 -26.27 6.94 4.90
N LEU A 99 -27.32 7.63 4.44
CA LEU A 99 -27.23 8.84 3.64
C LEU A 99 -27.95 9.96 4.38
N GLU A 100 -27.24 11.06 4.65
CA GLU A 100 -27.84 12.29 5.19
C GLU A 100 -27.91 13.32 4.06
N ILE A 101 -29.14 13.69 3.69
CA ILE A 101 -29.38 14.61 2.57
C ILE A 101 -29.47 16.03 3.13
N LYS A 102 -28.49 16.85 2.80
CA LYS A 102 -28.50 18.31 3.04
C LYS A 102 -28.84 19.03 1.73
N ASN A 103 -29.03 20.34 1.79
CA ASN A 103 -29.55 21.13 0.67
C ASN A 103 -28.74 20.94 -0.62
N ASP A 104 -27.43 21.10 -0.56
CA ASP A 104 -26.51 21.06 -1.70
C ASP A 104 -25.60 19.83 -1.72
N ARG A 105 -25.69 18.98 -0.69
CA ARG A 105 -24.76 17.87 -0.47
C ARG A 105 -25.45 16.64 0.12
N ILE A 106 -24.92 15.47 -0.21
CA ILE A 106 -25.28 14.21 0.42
C ILE A 106 -24.06 13.74 1.21
N GLU A 107 -24.21 13.64 2.52
CA GLU A 107 -23.21 13.05 3.39
C GLU A 107 -23.46 11.54 3.46
N VAL A 108 -22.43 10.77 3.11
CA VAL A 108 -22.52 9.32 3.00
C VAL A 108 -21.71 8.69 4.10
N THR A 109 -22.38 8.03 5.04
CA THR A 109 -21.71 7.24 6.06
C THR A 109 -21.40 5.86 5.53
N VAL A 110 -20.11 5.54 5.46
CA VAL A 110 -19.62 4.22 5.09
C VAL A 110 -19.72 3.34 6.33
N SER A 111 -20.62 2.35 6.28
CA SER A 111 -20.75 1.35 7.33
C SER A 111 -19.40 0.66 7.58
N ARG A 112 -19.09 0.40 8.85
CA ARG A 112 -17.90 -0.38 9.25
C ARG A 112 -17.91 -1.71 8.49
N LEU A 113 -16.73 -2.13 8.04
CA LEU A 113 -16.52 -3.46 7.47
C LEU A 113 -16.99 -4.52 8.47
N ASN A 114 -17.75 -5.49 7.99
CA ASN A 114 -18.01 -6.69 8.76
C ASN A 114 -16.73 -7.54 8.85
N GLU A 115 -16.66 -8.48 9.80
CA GLU A 115 -15.46 -9.29 10.00
C GLU A 115 -15.10 -10.10 8.74
N ASP A 116 -16.08 -10.68 8.04
CA ASP A 116 -15.84 -11.41 6.79
C ASP A 116 -15.15 -10.55 5.71
N GLN A 117 -15.55 -9.28 5.55
CA GLN A 117 -14.92 -8.36 4.61
C GLN A 117 -13.49 -8.01 5.04
N LYS A 118 -13.26 -7.79 6.34
CA LYS A 118 -11.90 -7.57 6.85
C LYS A 118 -11.02 -8.77 6.58
N ASP A 119 -11.52 -9.98 6.81
CA ASP A 119 -10.77 -11.22 6.61
C ASP A 119 -10.40 -11.44 5.14
N ILE A 120 -11.31 -11.15 4.21
CA ILE A 120 -11.03 -11.21 2.77
C ILE A 120 -9.87 -10.26 2.40
N ILE A 121 -9.86 -9.07 2.97
CA ILE A 121 -8.86 -8.03 2.63
C ILE A 121 -7.52 -8.32 3.27
N ILE A 122 -7.53 -8.73 4.54
CA ILE A 122 -6.32 -9.18 5.23
C ILE A 122 -5.71 -10.36 4.47
N SER A 123 -6.53 -11.28 3.97
CA SER A 123 -6.08 -12.38 3.12
C SER A 123 -5.48 -11.88 1.79
N GLY A 124 -6.08 -10.85 1.18
CA GLY A 124 -5.53 -10.17 0.00
C GLY A 124 -4.18 -9.52 0.25
N ILE A 125 -4.05 -8.76 1.34
CA ILE A 125 -2.81 -8.10 1.79
C ILE A 125 -1.71 -9.14 1.99
N ARG A 126 -1.99 -10.22 2.73
CA ARG A 126 -1.07 -11.34 2.96
C ARG A 126 -0.64 -12.01 1.67
N ARG A 127 -1.55 -12.16 0.71
CA ARG A 127 -1.25 -12.73 -0.61
C ARG A 127 -0.27 -11.85 -1.38
N ILE A 128 -0.51 -10.54 -1.44
CA ILE A 128 0.39 -9.58 -2.11
C ILE A 128 1.78 -9.65 -1.46
N ALA A 129 1.85 -9.54 -0.13
CA ALA A 129 3.12 -9.62 0.60
C ALA A 129 3.88 -10.94 0.33
N LYS A 130 3.18 -12.07 0.32
CA LYS A 130 3.75 -13.38 -0.02
C LYS A 130 4.30 -13.43 -1.45
N GLN A 131 3.59 -12.88 -2.42
CA GLN A 131 4.03 -12.81 -3.82
C GLN A 131 5.27 -11.92 -3.97
N THR A 132 5.26 -10.74 -3.36
CA THR A 132 6.40 -9.82 -3.35
C THR A 132 7.63 -10.46 -2.71
N LYS A 133 7.48 -11.12 -1.56
CA LYS A 133 8.57 -11.84 -0.90
C LYS A 133 9.14 -12.94 -1.80
N ALA A 134 8.27 -13.71 -2.47
CA ALA A 134 8.72 -14.75 -3.40
C ALA A 134 9.53 -14.18 -4.57
N ALA A 135 9.17 -13.00 -5.08
CA ALA A 135 9.93 -12.31 -6.12
C ALA A 135 11.33 -11.90 -5.63
N ILE A 136 11.44 -11.38 -4.39
CA ILE A 136 12.73 -11.04 -3.77
C ILE A 136 13.57 -12.30 -3.50
N ASP A 137 12.96 -13.38 -2.99
CA ASP A 137 13.61 -14.68 -2.80
C ASP A 137 14.18 -15.22 -4.13
N HIS A 138 13.43 -15.06 -5.22
CA HIS A 138 13.87 -15.46 -6.56
C HIS A 138 15.06 -14.63 -7.06
N ILE A 139 15.06 -13.30 -6.83
CA ILE A 139 16.20 -12.43 -7.20
C ILE A 139 17.47 -12.86 -6.45
N ALA A 140 17.38 -13.12 -5.15
CA ALA A 140 18.53 -13.57 -4.36
C ALA A 140 19.11 -14.88 -4.91
N LYS A 141 18.26 -15.87 -5.21
CA LYS A 141 18.68 -17.15 -5.80
C LYS A 141 19.32 -16.99 -7.18
N ASP A 142 18.75 -16.16 -8.05
CA ASP A 142 19.31 -15.89 -9.39
C ASP A 142 20.69 -15.24 -9.30
N ILE A 143 20.88 -14.28 -8.39
CA ILE A 143 22.19 -13.63 -8.21
C ILE A 143 23.22 -14.61 -7.65
N ASP A 144 22.85 -15.46 -6.69
CA ASP A 144 23.75 -16.48 -6.15
C ASP A 144 24.14 -17.52 -7.20
N ALA A 145 23.20 -17.97 -8.03
CA ALA A 145 23.48 -18.88 -9.14
C ALA A 145 24.43 -18.25 -10.19
N ARG A 146 24.27 -16.96 -10.49
CA ARG A 146 25.20 -16.23 -11.37
C ARG A 146 26.58 -16.07 -10.74
N LEU A 147 26.64 -15.85 -9.44
CA LEU A 147 27.89 -15.76 -8.70
C LEU A 147 28.62 -17.10 -8.72
N GLU A 148 27.92 -18.22 -8.53
CA GLU A 148 28.52 -19.56 -8.59
C GLU A 148 29.15 -19.83 -9.96
N LYS A 149 28.43 -19.54 -11.05
CA LYS A 149 28.99 -19.64 -12.42
C LYS A 149 30.21 -18.74 -12.63
N ALA A 150 30.24 -17.56 -11.99
CA ALA A 150 31.37 -16.66 -12.10
C ALA A 150 32.60 -17.17 -11.33
N ILE A 151 32.40 -17.95 -10.27
CA ILE A 151 33.47 -18.66 -9.54
C ILE A 151 34.01 -19.80 -10.40
N GLU A 152 33.12 -20.62 -10.98
CA GLU A 152 33.48 -21.73 -11.88
C GLU A 152 34.32 -21.24 -13.07
N ASN A 153 33.91 -20.13 -13.67
CA ASN A 153 34.62 -19.49 -14.79
C ASN A 153 35.86 -18.67 -14.36
N GLN A 154 36.24 -18.72 -13.08
CA GLN A 154 37.38 -17.98 -12.51
C GLN A 154 37.33 -16.45 -12.67
N VAL A 155 36.15 -15.90 -12.99
CA VAL A 155 35.92 -14.44 -13.10
C VAL A 155 35.89 -13.79 -11.72
N VAL A 156 35.47 -14.54 -10.69
CA VAL A 156 35.41 -14.08 -9.30
C VAL A 156 36.15 -15.05 -8.38
N ILE A 157 37.05 -14.51 -7.56
CA ILE A 157 37.80 -15.27 -6.56
C ILE A 157 36.86 -15.69 -5.41
N PRO A 158 36.95 -16.94 -4.89
CA PRO A 158 36.07 -17.45 -3.84
C PRO A 158 35.96 -16.54 -2.60
N ARG A 159 37.07 -15.94 -2.16
CA ARG A 159 37.08 -14.99 -1.04
C ARG A 159 36.19 -13.77 -1.30
N LYS A 160 36.20 -13.23 -2.52
CA LYS A 160 35.36 -12.09 -2.91
C LYS A 160 33.89 -12.52 -3.00
N ALA A 161 33.62 -13.71 -3.53
CA ALA A 161 32.27 -14.27 -3.59
C ALA A 161 31.64 -14.43 -2.20
N TYR A 162 32.40 -14.87 -1.20
CA TYR A 162 31.93 -14.94 0.20
C TYR A 162 31.40 -13.59 0.71
N TYR A 163 32.14 -12.50 0.47
CA TYR A 163 31.68 -11.16 0.88
C TYR A 163 30.44 -10.70 0.11
N ILE A 164 30.35 -11.02 -1.19
CA ILE A 164 29.18 -10.70 -2.03
C ILE A 164 27.94 -11.43 -1.50
N ARG A 165 28.04 -12.73 -1.17
CA ARG A 165 26.95 -13.51 -0.56
C ARG A 165 26.49 -12.91 0.75
N ARG A 166 27.43 -12.56 1.63
CA ARG A 166 27.08 -11.92 2.91
C ARG A 166 26.35 -10.58 2.70
N GLN A 167 26.76 -9.78 1.73
CA GLN A 167 26.03 -8.54 1.39
C GLN A 167 24.64 -8.85 0.84
N LEU A 168 24.51 -9.86 -0.04
CA LEU A 168 23.24 -10.30 -0.60
C LEU A 168 22.27 -10.77 0.49
N ASP A 169 22.73 -11.59 1.44
CA ASP A 169 21.93 -12.09 2.56
C ASP A 169 21.42 -10.95 3.46
N VAL A 170 22.30 -10.00 3.80
CA VAL A 170 21.91 -8.82 4.60
C VAL A 170 20.84 -8.03 3.87
N THR A 171 21.05 -7.77 2.58
CA THR A 171 20.13 -7.00 1.74
C THR A 171 18.78 -7.71 1.63
N HIS A 172 18.79 -9.01 1.32
CA HIS A 172 17.61 -9.85 1.23
C HIS A 172 16.79 -9.82 2.54
N LYS A 173 17.47 -9.98 3.69
CA LYS A 173 16.83 -9.89 5.01
C LYS A 173 16.20 -8.53 5.26
N GLU A 174 16.87 -7.45 4.88
CA GLU A 174 16.32 -6.09 5.01
C GLU A 174 15.04 -5.92 4.18
N TYR A 175 15.06 -6.30 2.90
CA TYR A 175 13.86 -6.21 2.05
C TYR A 175 12.72 -7.11 2.54
N ALA A 176 13.02 -8.35 2.95
CA ALA A 176 12.03 -9.27 3.48
C ALA A 176 11.39 -8.73 4.78
N GLY A 177 12.20 -8.16 5.68
CA GLY A 177 11.73 -7.50 6.89
C GLY A 177 10.83 -6.29 6.58
N TYR A 178 11.22 -5.46 5.62
CA TYR A 178 10.43 -4.31 5.21
C TYR A 178 9.06 -4.69 4.62
N ILE A 179 9.00 -5.73 3.79
CA ILE A 179 7.73 -6.25 3.24
C ILE A 179 6.79 -6.64 4.37
N LYS A 180 7.32 -7.39 5.34
CA LYS A 180 6.57 -7.90 6.50
C LYS A 180 6.09 -6.77 7.41
N PHE A 181 6.94 -5.78 7.66
CA PHE A 181 6.57 -4.58 8.39
C PHE A 181 5.38 -3.86 7.72
N LYS A 182 5.46 -3.62 6.40
CA LYS A 182 4.38 -2.96 5.65
C LYS A 182 3.10 -3.79 5.59
N GLU A 183 3.21 -5.11 5.47
CA GLU A 183 2.07 -6.02 5.56
C GLU A 183 1.34 -5.87 6.90
N PHE A 184 2.07 -5.80 8.01
CA PHE A 184 1.48 -5.65 9.34
C PHE A 184 0.87 -4.26 9.56
N GLU A 185 1.52 -3.18 9.09
CA GLU A 185 0.91 -1.86 9.11
C GLU A 185 -0.42 -1.84 8.33
N ALA A 186 -0.45 -2.48 7.15
CA ALA A 186 -1.65 -2.61 6.33
C ALA A 186 -2.76 -3.42 7.03
N CYS A 187 -2.41 -4.56 7.63
CA CYS A 187 -3.36 -5.37 8.39
C CYS A 187 -3.90 -4.62 9.62
N TYR A 188 -3.03 -3.91 10.34
CA TYR A 188 -3.40 -3.08 11.48
C TYR A 188 -4.34 -1.94 11.07
N LYS A 189 -4.17 -1.31 9.90
CA LYS A 189 -5.11 -0.30 9.41
C LYS A 189 -6.54 -0.86 9.24
N ILE A 190 -6.68 -2.10 8.77
CA ILE A 190 -7.97 -2.74 8.52
C ILE A 190 -8.62 -3.27 9.81
N SER A 191 -7.86 -3.95 10.66
CA SER A 191 -8.38 -4.61 11.87
C SER A 191 -8.23 -3.78 13.15
N ARG A 192 -7.42 -2.72 13.13
CA ARG A 192 -7.11 -1.85 14.27
C ARG A 192 -6.69 -2.68 15.49
N TRP A 193 -7.38 -2.48 16.61
CA TRP A 193 -7.09 -3.06 17.91
C TRP A 193 -7.26 -4.58 17.99
N THR A 194 -7.89 -5.21 17.00
CA THR A 194 -8.04 -6.68 16.96
C THR A 194 -6.88 -7.37 16.25
N PHE A 195 -6.02 -6.63 15.54
CA PHE A 195 -4.83 -7.21 14.93
C PHE A 195 -3.85 -7.65 16.01
N LYS A 196 -3.45 -8.92 15.97
CA LYS A 196 -2.32 -9.42 16.75
C LYS A 196 -1.26 -9.93 15.79
N ILE A 197 -0.03 -9.48 16.00
CA ILE A 197 1.12 -10.03 15.29
C ILE A 197 1.30 -11.48 15.73
N PRO A 198 1.51 -12.45 14.79
CA PRO A 198 1.33 -13.86 15.11
C PRO A 198 2.39 -14.45 16.06
N THR A 199 3.62 -13.93 16.04
CA THR A 199 4.75 -14.48 16.80
C THR A 199 5.57 -13.38 17.47
N GLU A 200 6.32 -13.73 18.51
CA GLU A 200 7.24 -12.81 19.19
C GLU A 200 8.37 -12.34 18.27
N GLU A 201 8.88 -13.21 17.40
CA GLU A 201 9.87 -12.84 16.38
C GLU A 201 9.33 -11.79 15.40
N ASP A 202 8.05 -11.94 15.02
CA ASP A 202 7.38 -11.02 14.11
C ASP A 202 7.12 -9.67 14.77
N GLN A 203 6.81 -9.69 16.07
CA GLN A 203 6.65 -8.49 16.88
C GLN A 203 7.98 -7.74 17.01
N ALA A 204 9.07 -8.45 17.32
CA ALA A 204 10.41 -7.86 17.41
C ALA A 204 10.85 -7.25 16.07
N CYS A 205 10.56 -7.93 14.96
CA CYS A 205 10.80 -7.40 13.61
C CYS A 205 10.00 -6.11 13.36
N TYR A 206 8.71 -6.10 13.71
CA TYR A 206 7.85 -4.93 13.57
C TYR A 206 8.36 -3.74 14.39
N ASP A 207 8.72 -3.96 15.66
CA ASP A 207 9.19 -2.92 16.57
C ASP A 207 10.54 -2.34 16.13
N ASP A 208 11.47 -3.19 15.65
CA ASP A 208 12.73 -2.75 15.04
C ASP A 208 12.47 -1.81 13.86
N TRP A 209 11.61 -2.20 12.91
CA TRP A 209 11.27 -1.37 11.75
C TRP A 209 10.54 -0.07 12.14
N LEU A 210 9.64 -0.13 13.10
CA LEU A 210 8.94 1.04 13.61
C LEU A 210 9.92 2.05 14.23
N SER A 211 10.92 1.57 14.98
CA SER A 211 11.96 2.42 15.56
C SER A 211 12.79 3.12 14.47
N ARG A 212 13.17 2.39 13.41
CA ARG A 212 13.94 2.93 12.28
C ARG A 212 13.16 3.98 11.50
N GLN A 213 11.85 3.78 11.34
CA GLN A 213 10.98 4.77 10.70
C GLN A 213 10.93 6.08 11.50
N LYS A 214 10.73 6.00 12.83
CA LYS A 214 10.71 7.20 13.70
C LYS A 214 12.01 7.99 13.62
N VAL A 215 13.15 7.31 13.64
CA VAL A 215 14.48 7.95 13.50
C VAL A 215 14.61 8.64 12.13
N ALA A 216 14.13 8.00 11.06
CA ALA A 216 14.17 8.59 9.72
C ALA A 216 13.27 9.83 9.61
N GLU A 217 12.09 9.81 10.21
CA GLU A 217 11.15 10.95 10.24
C GLU A 217 11.72 12.13 11.03
N GLN A 218 12.31 11.89 12.21
CA GLN A 218 13.00 12.92 12.99
C GLN A 218 14.19 13.54 12.24
N ALA A 219 14.96 12.71 11.52
CA ALA A 219 16.09 13.20 10.73
C ALA A 219 15.63 14.07 9.55
N VAL A 220 14.45 13.83 8.98
CA VAL A 220 13.86 14.68 7.94
C VAL A 220 13.37 16.00 8.55
N GLN A 221 12.63 15.95 9.66
CA GLN A 221 12.15 17.15 10.35
C GLN A 221 13.29 18.08 10.81
N ASN A 222 14.38 17.52 11.33
CA ASN A 222 15.54 18.30 11.76
C ASN A 222 16.30 18.93 10.59
N LYS A 223 16.24 18.33 9.38
CA LYS A 223 16.80 18.95 8.17
C LYS A 223 15.92 20.11 7.69
N SER A 224 14.61 19.93 7.67
CA SER A 224 13.65 20.99 7.29
C SER A 224 13.73 22.20 8.23
N ALA A 225 13.99 21.97 9.52
CA ALA A 225 14.16 23.03 10.53
C ALA A 225 15.53 23.74 10.47
N SER A 226 16.54 23.13 9.83
CA SER A 226 17.88 23.71 9.63
C SER A 226 18.01 24.49 8.32
N GLU A 227 17.05 24.35 7.42
CA GLU A 227 17.00 25.04 6.11
C GLU A 227 16.01 26.23 6.11
N MET A 228 15.41 26.55 7.26
CA MET A 228 14.67 27.78 7.54
C MET A 228 15.50 28.71 8.43
#